data_AF-A0AAJ6D7D5-F1
#
_entry.id   AF-A0AAJ6D7D5-F1
#
_cell.length_a   1.000
_cell.length_b   1.000
_cell.length_c   1.000
_cell.angle_alpha   90.00
_cell.angle_beta   90.00
_cell.angle_gamma   90.00
#
_symmetry.space_group_name_H-M   'P 1'
#
loop_
_entity.id
_entity.type
_entity.pdbx_description
1 polymer ?
#
loop_
_entity_poly.entity_id
_entity_poly.type
_entity_poly.pdbx_seq_one_letter_code
_entity_poly.pdbx_strand_id
1 'polypeptide(L)'
;MRLHRRKAELLRVLERPEIPLNTNASENDLRTFVTKRKISGGTMSRDGRIARDTMLGLMKTCQKLGLSFYHYLGDRLGVRGNVISPLAGLITAKA
;
A
#
# COMPACT_ATOMS: atom_id res chain seq x y z
N MET A 1 -8.72 -25.16 20.20
CA MET A 1 -8.40 -25.94 18.98
C MET A 1 -7.86 -25.10 17.79
N ARG A 2 -8.51 -24.02 17.33
CA ARG A 2 -8.07 -23.25 16.13
C ARG A 2 -6.64 -22.66 16.21
N LEU A 3 -6.30 -22.01 17.33
CA LEU A 3 -4.99 -21.36 17.51
C LEU A 3 -3.84 -22.37 17.56
N HIS A 4 -4.02 -23.49 18.26
CA HIS A 4 -3.00 -24.54 18.34
C HIS A 4 -2.68 -25.16 16.98
N ARG A 5 -3.66 -25.26 16.07
CA ARG A 5 -3.42 -25.74 14.70
C ARG A 5 -2.53 -24.81 13.87
N ARG A 6 -2.47 -23.52 14.20
CA ARG A 6 -1.64 -22.50 13.53
C ARG A 6 -0.35 -22.16 14.29
N LYS A 7 0.05 -22.99 15.26
CA LYS A 7 1.22 -22.74 16.12
C LYS A 7 2.50 -22.47 15.32
N ALA A 8 2.74 -23.22 14.25
CA ALA A 8 3.92 -23.05 13.40
C ALA A 8 3.98 -21.67 12.72
N GLU A 9 2.83 -21.15 12.26
CA GLU A 9 2.73 -19.81 11.65
C GLU A 9 2.86 -18.71 12.70
N LEU A 10 2.19 -18.86 13.85
CA LEU A 10 2.17 -17.84 14.91
C LEU A 10 3.51 -17.69 15.62
N LEU A 11 4.31 -18.76 15.69
CA LEU A 11 5.62 -18.78 16.33
C LEU A 11 6.79 -18.64 15.35
N ARG A 12 6.53 -18.26 14.09
CA ARG A 12 7.58 -18.12 13.07
C ARG A 12 8.64 -17.08 13.44
N VAL A 13 8.29 -16.11 14.28
CA VAL A 13 9.21 -15.11 14.85
C VAL A 13 10.34 -15.73 15.69
N LEU A 14 10.15 -16.94 16.26
CA LEU A 14 11.20 -17.63 17.02
C LEU A 14 12.35 -18.10 16.11
N GLU A 15 12.04 -18.43 14.86
CA GLU A 15 13.03 -18.79 13.84
C GLU A 15 13.53 -17.57 13.07
N ARG A 16 12.70 -16.53 12.95
CA ARG A 16 12.96 -15.31 12.17
C ARG A 16 12.63 -14.06 12.99
N PRO A 17 13.50 -13.63 13.92
CA PRO A 17 13.21 -12.53 14.84
C PRO A 17 13.02 -11.17 14.14
N GLU A 18 13.43 -11.03 12.88
CA GLU A 18 13.24 -9.83 12.08
C GLU A 18 11.78 -9.63 11.64
N ILE A 19 10.93 -10.66 11.69
CA ILE A 19 9.52 -10.51 11.30
C ILE A 19 8.67 -10.04 12.50
N PRO A 20 7.72 -9.12 12.30
CA PRO A 20 6.84 -8.70 13.37
C PRO A 20 5.95 -9.85 13.89
N LEU A 21 5.69 -9.85 15.20
CA LEU A 21 4.78 -10.81 15.87
C LEU A 21 3.30 -10.52 15.56
N ASN A 22 2.99 -9.41 14.91
CA ASN A 22 1.65 -8.96 14.56
C ASN A 22 1.54 -8.59 13.08
N THR A 23 0.30 -8.50 12.58
CA THR A 23 -0.03 -8.16 11.20
C THR A 23 -0.35 -6.68 11.00
N ASN A 24 -0.03 -5.81 11.97
CA ASN A 24 -0.50 -4.41 11.99
C ASN A 24 -0.10 -3.63 10.74
N ALA A 25 1.12 -3.83 10.23
CA ALA A 25 1.58 -3.16 9.01
C ALA A 25 0.74 -3.57 7.79
N SER A 26 0.48 -4.87 7.64
CA SER A 26 -0.37 -5.41 6.56
C SER A 26 -1.81 -4.95 6.68
N GLU A 27 -2.37 -4.93 7.89
CA GLU A 27 -3.72 -4.42 8.14
C GLU A 27 -3.84 -2.94 7.83
N ASN A 28 -2.83 -2.15 8.18
CA ASN A 28 -2.80 -0.72 7.89
C ASN A 28 -2.74 -0.44 6.37
N ASP A 29 -1.99 -1.25 5.62
CA ASP A 29 -1.93 -1.17 4.16
C ASP A 29 -3.30 -1.46 3.53
N LEU A 30 -4.03 -2.46 4.05
CA LEU A 30 -5.37 -2.84 3.56
C LEU A 30 -6.50 -1.91 4.04
N ARG A 31 -6.32 -1.21 5.17
CA ARG A 31 -7.38 -0.40 5.79
C ARG A 31 -7.99 0.63 4.85
N THR A 32 -7.15 1.35 4.09
CA THR A 32 -7.62 2.37 3.14
C THR A 32 -8.51 1.75 2.06
N PHE A 33 -8.15 0.58 1.54
CA PHE A 33 -8.94 -0.14 0.56
C PHE A 33 -10.29 -0.58 1.13
N VAL A 34 -10.30 -1.18 2.32
CA VAL A 34 -11.53 -1.65 2.98
C VAL A 34 -12.47 -0.49 3.29
N THR A 35 -11.94 0.62 3.80
CA THR A 35 -12.72 1.84 4.06
C THR A 35 -13.31 2.41 2.77
N LYS A 36 -12.51 2.55 1.71
CA LYS A 36 -13.03 3.03 0.41
C LYS A 36 -14.12 2.11 -0.13
N ARG A 37 -13.93 0.79 -0.07
CA ARG A 37 -14.94 -0.20 -0.47
C ARG A 37 -16.23 -0.05 0.34
N LYS A 38 -16.12 0.10 1.67
CA LYS A 38 -17.29 0.28 2.56
C LYS A 38 -18.08 1.53 2.21
N ILE A 39 -17.41 2.65 1.92
CA ILE A 39 -18.05 3.93 1.60
C ILE A 39 -18.65 3.93 0.18
N SER A 40 -17.97 3.31 -0.79
CA SER A 40 -18.36 3.36 -2.22
C SER A 40 -19.23 2.20 -2.69
N GLY A 41 -19.52 1.21 -1.84
CA GLY A 41 -20.21 -0.03 -2.23
C GLY A 41 -19.36 -0.98 -3.08
N GLY A 42 -18.07 -0.69 -3.27
CA GLY A 42 -17.15 -1.49 -4.09
C GLY A 42 -17.04 -1.01 -5.54
N THR A 43 -16.44 -1.84 -6.39
CA THR A 43 -16.18 -1.51 -7.80
C THR A 43 -17.24 -2.13 -8.70
N MET A 44 -17.93 -1.30 -9.47
CA MET A 44 -19.03 -1.73 -10.36
C MET A 44 -18.56 -2.09 -11.77
N SER A 45 -17.31 -1.75 -12.14
CA SER A 45 -16.72 -2.07 -13.44
C SER A 45 -15.25 -2.48 -13.32
N ARG A 46 -14.74 -3.13 -14.37
CA ARG A 46 -13.31 -3.47 -14.48
C ARG A 46 -12.44 -2.22 -14.49
N ASP A 47 -12.82 -1.20 -15.26
CA ASP A 47 -12.04 0.03 -15.37
C ASP A 47 -12.03 0.80 -14.05
N GLY A 48 -13.17 0.84 -13.33
CA GLY A 48 -13.23 1.41 -12.00
C GLY A 48 -12.36 0.67 -10.98
N ARG A 49 -12.23 -0.66 -11.11
CA ARG A 49 -11.30 -1.45 -10.30
C ARG A 49 -9.86 -1.09 -10.59
N ILE A 50 -9.47 -1.06 -11.87
CA ILE A 50 -8.12 -0.69 -12.30
C ILE A 50 -7.77 0.71 -11.80
N ALA A 51 -8.63 1.69 -12.06
CA ALA A 51 -8.41 3.07 -11.62
C ALA A 51 -8.23 3.17 -10.10
N ARG A 52 -9.09 2.51 -9.32
CA ARG A 52 -8.95 2.48 -7.85
C ARG A 52 -7.63 1.86 -7.42
N ASP A 53 -7.29 0.69 -7.94
CA ASP A 53 -6.11 -0.08 -7.50
C ASP A 53 -4.82 0.65 -7.87
N THR A 54 -4.75 1.22 -9.08
CA THR A 54 -3.65 2.07 -9.52
C THR A 54 -3.49 3.31 -8.64
N MET A 55 -4.57 4.07 -8.41
CA MET A 55 -4.49 5.31 -7.63
C MET A 55 -4.16 5.06 -6.16
N LEU A 56 -4.75 4.03 -5.54
CA LEU A 56 -4.40 3.62 -4.17
C LEU A 56 -2.94 3.16 -4.08
N GLY A 57 -2.47 2.38 -5.05
CA GLY A 57 -1.07 1.93 -5.11
C GLY A 57 -0.10 3.10 -5.19
N LEU A 58 -0.32 4.04 -6.12
CA LEU A 58 0.50 5.24 -6.26
C LEU A 58 0.52 6.07 -4.98
N MET A 59 -0.65 6.32 -4.37
CA MET A 59 -0.77 7.08 -3.13
C MET A 59 -0.01 6.42 -1.97
N LYS A 60 -0.16 5.11 -1.78
CA LYS A 60 0.54 4.36 -0.71
C LYS A 60 2.05 4.33 -0.91
N THR A 61 2.50 4.17 -2.15
CA THR A 61 3.94 4.22 -2.48
C THR A 61 4.52 5.60 -2.19
N CYS A 62 3.84 6.68 -2.59
CA CYS A 62 4.26 8.05 -2.26
C CYS A 62 4.37 8.23 -0.74
N GLN A 63 3.37 7.75 0.01
CA GLN A 63 3.38 7.81 1.48
C GLN A 63 4.58 7.05 2.09
N LYS A 64 4.92 5.85 1.59
CA LYS A 64 6.08 5.06 2.05
C LYS A 64 7.44 5.70 1.69
N LEU A 65 7.47 6.54 0.66
CA LEU A 65 8.64 7.30 0.24
C LEU A 65 8.73 8.70 0.87
N GLY A 66 7.72 9.13 1.64
CA GLY A 66 7.67 10.49 2.21
C GLY A 66 7.35 11.58 1.19
N LEU A 67 6.72 11.22 0.06
CA LEU A 67 6.36 12.13 -1.02
C LEU A 67 4.89 12.52 -0.94
N SER A 68 4.58 13.75 -1.35
CA SER A 68 3.19 14.17 -1.58
C SER A 68 2.63 13.49 -2.83
N PHE A 69 1.57 12.70 -2.65
CA PHE A 69 0.84 12.08 -3.76
C PHE A 69 0.32 13.11 -4.77
N TYR A 70 -0.16 14.27 -4.30
CA TYR A 70 -0.70 15.31 -5.18
C TYR A 70 0.39 16.00 -6.01
N HIS A 71 1.58 16.21 -5.44
CA HIS A 71 2.71 16.71 -6.23
C HIS A 71 3.14 15.68 -7.27
N TYR A 72 3.19 14.39 -6.90
CA TYR A 72 3.53 13.32 -7.83
C TYR A 72 2.52 13.24 -8.99
N LEU A 73 1.23 13.27 -8.66
CA LEU A 73 0.17 13.24 -9.67
C LEU A 73 0.20 14.49 -10.54
N GLY A 74 0.42 15.67 -9.95
CA GLY A 74 0.54 16.94 -10.66
C GLY A 74 1.70 16.93 -11.66
N ASP A 75 2.87 16.45 -11.25
CA ASP A 75 4.05 16.28 -12.12
C ASP A 75 3.73 15.38 -13.32
N ARG A 76 3.05 14.25 -13.11
CA ARG A 76 2.62 13.34 -14.18
C ARG A 76 1.57 13.94 -15.12
N LEU A 77 0.80 14.91 -14.65
CA LEU A 77 -0.23 15.60 -15.43
C LEU A 77 0.27 16.93 -16.04
N GLY A 78 1.54 17.29 -15.87
CA GLY A 78 2.11 18.54 -16.38
C GLY A 78 1.67 19.79 -15.63
N VAL A 79 1.16 19.65 -14.40
CA VAL A 79 0.86 20.78 -13.52
C VAL A 79 2.18 21.43 -13.10
N ARG A 80 2.28 22.76 -13.27
CA ARG A 80 3.46 23.52 -12.84
C ARG A 80 3.72 23.30 -11.35
N GLY A 81 4.94 22.92 -10.99
CA GLY A 81 5.31 22.65 -9.62
C GLY A 81 6.53 21.76 -9.49
N ASN A 82 6.51 20.90 -8.47
CA ASN A 82 7.63 20.02 -8.13
C ASN A 82 7.79 18.90 -9.16
N VAL A 83 9.00 18.77 -9.73
CA VAL A 83 9.37 17.62 -10.56
C VAL A 83 9.76 16.46 -9.65
N ILE A 84 9.11 15.30 -9.82
CA ILE A 84 9.32 14.13 -8.97
C ILE A 84 9.79 12.95 -9.82
N SER A 85 10.94 12.39 -9.46
CA SER A 85 11.50 11.21 -10.13
C SER A 85 10.50 10.05 -10.18
N PRO A 86 10.55 9.18 -11.22
CA PRO A 86 9.70 8.00 -11.30
C PRO A 86 9.76 7.15 -10.03
N LEU A 87 8.60 6.73 -9.51
CA LEU A 87 8.54 5.95 -8.26
C LEU A 87 9.36 4.67 -8.34
N ALA A 88 9.42 4.02 -9.50
CA ALA A 88 10.23 2.81 -9.70
C ALA A 88 11.71 3.05 -9.34
N GLY A 89 12.30 4.14 -9.83
CA GLY A 89 13.69 4.48 -9.51
C GLY A 89 13.88 4.81 -8.03
N LEU A 90 12.92 5.50 -7.42
CA LEU A 90 12.96 5.82 -5.99
C LEU A 90 12.79 4.59 -5.08
N ILE A 91 12.03 3.58 -5.51
CA ILE A 91 11.91 2.30 -4.81
C ILE A 91 13.24 1.56 -4.88
N THR A 92 13.84 1.44 -6.07
CA THR A 92 15.12 0.74 -6.24
C THR A 92 16.26 1.41 -5.47
N ALA A 93 16.29 2.74 -5.40
CA ALA A 93 17.31 3.47 -4.64
C ALA A 93 17.19 3.32 -3.11
N LYS A 94 16.04 2.87 -2.60
CA LYS A 94 15.75 2.70 -1.17
C LYS A 94 15.80 1.24 -0.70
N ALA A 95 15.78 0.29 -1.64
CA ALA A 95 15.88 -1.14 -1.41
C ALA A 95 17.34 -1.55 -1.17
#